data_AF-A0AAE0UNT9-F1
#
_entry.id   AF-A0AAE0UNT9-F1
#
_cell.length_a   1.000
_cell.length_b   1.000
_cell.length_c   1.000
_cell.angle_alpha   90.00
_cell.angle_beta   90.00
_cell.angle_gamma   90.00
#
_symmetry.space_group_name_H-M   'P 1'
#
loop_
_entity.id
_entity.type
_entity.pdbx_description
1 polymer ?
#
loop_
_entity_poly.entity_id
_entity_poly.type
_entity_poly.pdbx_seq_one_letter_code
_entity_poly.pdbx_strand_id
1 'polypeptide(L)'
;MRKSGVAEKYVRVVQDMYERSRTVVRCAVGQTEEFNVEVGLHQGSALSPFLFAVVMDQLSEEVRQESPWTMMFADDIVICSESREQVEENLERWRFALERRGMKVSRSKTEYMCVNEREGSGTSVVAGEKSKAVGAL
;
A
#
# COMPACT_ATOMS: atom_id res chain seq x y z
N MET A 1 9.37 10.03 -10.06
CA MET A 1 10.46 9.95 -11.05
C MET A 1 11.18 11.27 -11.26
N ARG A 2 10.56 12.30 -11.86
CA ARG A 2 11.23 13.61 -12.07
C ARG A 2 11.70 14.26 -10.75
N LYS A 3 10.83 14.30 -9.74
CA LYS A 3 11.18 14.77 -8.38
C LYS A 3 12.32 13.98 -7.74
N SER A 4 12.43 12.69 -8.09
CA SER A 4 13.46 11.77 -7.60
C SER A 4 14.78 11.87 -8.39
N GLY A 5 14.94 12.90 -9.24
CA GLY A 5 16.18 13.15 -9.99
C GLY A 5 16.43 12.19 -11.17
N VAL A 6 15.45 11.38 -11.58
CA VAL A 6 15.61 10.48 -12.72
C VAL A 6 15.74 11.29 -14.01
N ALA A 7 16.78 11.02 -14.80
CA ALA A 7 17.04 11.73 -16.05
C ALA A 7 15.86 11.63 -17.02
N GLU A 8 15.51 12.75 -17.66
CA GLU A 8 14.31 12.89 -18.49
C GLU A 8 14.23 11.85 -19.62
N LYS A 9 15.37 11.43 -20.19
CA LYS A 9 15.41 10.37 -21.20
C LYS A 9 14.78 9.06 -20.71
N TYR A 10 15.00 8.68 -19.45
CA TYR A 10 14.42 7.46 -18.87
C TYR A 10 12.95 7.67 -18.52
N VAL A 11 12.59 8.87 -18.05
CA VAL A 11 11.19 9.21 -17.79
C VAL A 11 10.36 9.07 -19.06
N ARG A 12 10.85 9.58 -20.20
CA ARG A 12 10.16 9.45 -21.50
C ARG A 12 10.00 8.00 -21.92
N VAL A 13 11.06 7.20 -21.86
CA VAL A 13 10.97 5.76 -22.18
C VAL A 13 9.92 5.06 -21.33
N VAL A 14 9.85 5.37 -20.02
CA VAL A 14 8.79 4.81 -19.16
C VAL A 14 7.42 5.34 -19.55
N GLN A 15 7.25 6.64 -19.86
CA GLN A 15 5.97 7.16 -20.32
C GLN A 15 5.51 6.46 -21.61
N ASP A 16 6.41 6.28 -22.58
CA ASP A 16 6.14 5.61 -23.85
C ASP A 16 5.73 4.14 -23.66
N MET A 17 6.32 3.44 -22.66
CA MET A 17 5.92 2.06 -22.32
C MET A 17 4.46 1.95 -21.84
N TYR A 18 3.91 3.00 -21.23
CA TYR A 18 2.55 3.01 -20.68
C TYR A 18 1.55 3.73 -21.57
N GLU A 19 2.00 4.58 -22.51
CA GLU A 19 1.13 5.29 -23.42
C GLU A 19 0.34 4.33 -24.31
N ARG A 20 -1.00 4.48 -24.30
CA ARG A 20 -1.94 3.65 -25.09
C ARG A 20 -1.73 2.14 -24.89
N SER A 21 -1.27 1.75 -23.71
CA SER A 21 -1.12 0.33 -23.34
C SER A 21 -2.46 -0.37 -23.43
N ARG A 22 -2.50 -1.52 -24.11
CA ARG A 22 -3.68 -2.38 -24.23
C ARG A 22 -3.37 -3.78 -23.74
N THR A 23 -4.39 -4.45 -23.20
CA THR A 23 -4.27 -5.78 -22.60
C THR A 23 -5.41 -6.67 -23.05
N VAL A 24 -5.12 -7.97 -23.10
CA VAL A 24 -6.10 -9.07 -23.22
C VAL A 24 -5.86 -10.06 -22.09
N VAL A 25 -6.92 -10.67 -21.57
CA VAL A 25 -6.82 -11.72 -20.55
C VAL A 25 -7.07 -13.07 -21.21
N ARG A 26 -6.18 -14.04 -20.99
CA ARG A 26 -6.36 -15.43 -21.45
C ARG A 26 -7.06 -16.23 -20.35
N CYS A 27 -8.25 -16.73 -20.66
CA CYS A 27 -9.09 -17.55 -19.80
C CYS A 27 -9.24 -18.97 -20.37
N ALA A 28 -9.82 -19.89 -19.59
CA ALA A 28 -10.03 -21.28 -20.01
C ALA A 28 -10.94 -21.42 -21.26
N VAL A 29 -11.81 -20.44 -21.49
CA VAL A 29 -12.76 -20.40 -22.61
C VAL A 29 -12.27 -19.57 -23.81
N GLY A 30 -11.06 -18.99 -23.77
CA GLY A 30 -10.51 -18.14 -24.83
C GLY A 30 -9.87 -16.86 -24.31
N GLN A 31 -9.61 -15.90 -25.21
CA GLN A 31 -9.11 -14.56 -24.85
C GLN A 31 -10.26 -13.57 -24.73
N THR A 32 -10.14 -12.59 -23.84
CA THR A 32 -11.07 -11.45 -23.77
C THR A 32 -10.87 -10.52 -24.97
N GLU A 33 -11.84 -9.64 -25.18
CA GLU A 33 -11.64 -8.46 -26.02
C GLU A 33 -10.51 -7.59 -25.46
N GLU A 34 -9.87 -6.83 -26.35
CA GLU A 34 -8.79 -5.91 -26.01
C GLU A 34 -9.37 -4.67 -25.29
N PHE A 35 -8.74 -4.27 -24.20
CA PHE A 35 -9.11 -3.05 -23.47
C PHE A 35 -7.88 -2.21 -23.12
N ASN A 36 -8.08 -0.89 -22.98
CA ASN A 36 -7.02 0.04 -22.61
C ASN A 36 -6.69 -0.06 -21.12
N VAL A 37 -5.40 0.04 -20.79
CA VAL A 37 -4.91 0.15 -19.41
C VAL A 37 -4.67 1.62 -19.10
N GLU A 38 -5.56 2.21 -18.30
CA GLU A 38 -5.48 3.64 -17.94
C GLU A 38 -4.57 3.89 -16.73
N VAL A 39 -4.56 2.96 -15.78
CA VAL A 39 -3.81 3.08 -14.52
C VAL A 39 -3.21 1.73 -14.13
N GLY A 40 -2.14 1.79 -13.34
CA GLY A 40 -1.47 0.63 -12.79
C GLY A 40 -0.10 0.37 -13.43
N LEU A 41 0.61 -0.60 -12.85
CA LEU A 41 1.91 -1.03 -13.32
C LEU A 41 1.77 -2.34 -14.11
N HIS A 42 2.62 -2.59 -15.10
CA HIS A 42 2.61 -3.85 -15.84
C HIS A 42 2.96 -5.02 -14.91
N GLN A 43 2.02 -5.94 -14.72
CA GLN A 43 2.23 -7.12 -13.90
C GLN A 43 3.28 -8.03 -14.57
N GLY A 44 4.27 -8.47 -13.81
CA GLY A 44 5.38 -9.30 -14.32
C GLY A 44 6.52 -8.52 -14.98
N SER A 45 6.43 -7.19 -15.08
CA SER A 45 7.56 -6.37 -15.53
C SER A 45 8.62 -6.26 -14.43
N ALA A 46 9.89 -6.44 -14.80
CA ALA A 46 11.03 -6.25 -13.90
C ALA A 46 11.22 -4.79 -13.47
N LEU A 47 10.64 -3.84 -14.20
CA LEU A 47 10.72 -2.41 -13.88
C LEU A 47 9.63 -1.96 -12.89
N SER A 48 8.49 -2.65 -12.88
CA SER A 48 7.34 -2.29 -12.03
C SER A 48 7.69 -2.19 -10.54
N PRO A 49 8.47 -3.10 -9.92
CA PRO A 49 8.87 -2.94 -8.52
C PRO A 49 9.61 -1.63 -8.22
N PHE A 50 10.50 -1.20 -9.12
CA PHE A 50 11.23 0.06 -8.97
C PHE A 50 10.30 1.27 -9.10
N LEU A 51 9.41 1.26 -10.10
CA LEU A 51 8.42 2.33 -10.28
C LEU A 51 7.49 2.44 -9.08
N PHE A 52 7.06 1.29 -8.55
CA PHE A 52 6.25 1.24 -7.34
C PHE A 52 6.98 1.86 -6.15
N ALA A 53 8.24 1.51 -5.91
CA ALA A 53 9.04 2.08 -4.83
C ALA A 53 9.19 3.61 -4.97
N VAL A 54 9.47 4.12 -6.17
CA VAL A 54 9.57 5.57 -6.45
C VAL A 54 8.25 6.29 -6.20
N VAL A 55 7.12 5.67 -6.54
CA VAL A 55 5.80 6.23 -6.24
C VAL A 55 5.56 6.23 -4.74
N MET A 56 5.72 5.09 -4.07
CA MET A 56 5.48 4.97 -2.62
C MET A 56 6.35 5.91 -1.78
N ASP A 57 7.62 6.11 -2.16
CA ASP A 57 8.50 7.09 -1.51
C ASP A 57 7.90 8.51 -1.52
N GLN A 58 7.40 8.95 -2.69
CA GLN A 58 6.76 10.26 -2.83
C GLN A 58 5.37 10.32 -2.16
N LEU A 59 4.62 9.22 -2.16
CA LEU A 59 3.30 9.17 -1.54
C LEU A 59 3.39 9.23 0.00
N SER A 60 4.46 8.69 0.55
CA SER A 60 4.67 8.53 2.00
C SER A 60 5.46 9.68 2.64
N GLU A 61 6.12 10.54 1.86
CA GLU A 61 7.01 11.62 2.34
C GLU A 61 6.44 12.46 3.50
N GLU A 62 5.13 12.79 3.46
CA GLU A 62 4.48 13.65 4.46
C GLU A 62 4.00 12.92 5.72
N VAL A 63 3.88 11.59 5.68
CA VAL A 63 3.21 10.78 6.72
C VAL A 63 4.10 9.70 7.32
N ARG A 64 5.19 9.34 6.64
CA ARG A 64 6.15 8.34 7.10
C ARG A 64 6.94 8.86 8.29
N GLN A 65 6.96 8.06 9.36
CA GLN A 65 7.84 8.25 10.49
C GLN A 65 9.03 7.29 10.42
N GLU A 66 10.10 7.59 11.15
CA GLU A 66 11.25 6.69 11.24
C GLU A 66 10.87 5.37 11.94
N SER A 67 11.64 4.32 11.65
CA SER A 67 11.49 3.02 12.30
C SER A 67 11.66 3.17 13.82
N PRO A 68 10.80 2.53 14.65
CA PRO A 68 9.83 1.48 14.31
C PRO A 68 8.39 1.97 14.04
N TRP A 69 8.11 3.27 14.07
CA TRP A 69 6.75 3.83 14.05
C TRP A 69 6.03 3.64 12.71
N THR A 70 6.77 3.64 11.61
CA THR A 70 6.25 3.25 10.30
C THR A 70 7.23 2.33 9.59
N MET A 71 6.76 1.14 9.22
CA MET A 71 7.48 0.20 8.38
C MET A 71 6.66 -0.07 7.12
N MET A 72 7.33 -0.17 5.98
CA MET A 72 6.68 -0.41 4.70
C MET A 72 7.42 -1.50 3.93
N PHE A 73 6.66 -2.37 3.29
CA PHE A 73 7.18 -3.36 2.37
C PHE A 73 6.19 -3.55 1.22
N ALA A 74 6.59 -3.18 0.01
CA ALA A 74 5.67 -3.13 -1.13
C ALA A 74 4.38 -2.37 -0.75
N ASP A 75 3.20 -2.97 -0.93
CA ASP A 75 1.90 -2.41 -0.59
C ASP A 75 1.51 -2.54 0.89
N ASP A 76 2.28 -3.27 1.70
CA ASP A 76 2.04 -3.41 3.13
C ASP A 76 2.66 -2.25 3.92
N ILE A 77 1.85 -1.64 4.78
CA ILE A 77 2.24 -0.54 5.67
C ILE A 77 1.87 -0.92 7.09
N VAL A 78 2.85 -0.90 7.98
CA VAL A 78 2.67 -1.10 9.42
C VAL A 78 2.83 0.26 10.11
N ILE A 79 1.82 0.63 10.89
CA ILE A 79 1.79 1.85 11.70
C ILE A 79 1.79 1.42 13.16
N CYS A 80 2.76 1.89 13.93
CA CYS A 80 2.88 1.61 15.36
C CYS A 80 2.67 2.89 16.16
N SER A 81 2.05 2.77 17.33
CA SER A 81 1.92 3.85 18.31
C SER A 81 1.66 3.26 19.70
N GLU A 82 1.77 4.10 20.73
CA GLU A 82 1.57 3.69 22.12
C GLU A 82 0.09 3.57 22.51
N SER A 83 -0.81 4.23 21.77
CA SER A 83 -2.25 4.18 22.01
C SER A 83 -3.04 3.88 20.74
N ARG A 84 -4.23 3.30 20.93
CA ARG A 84 -5.16 3.00 19.83
C ARG A 84 -5.58 4.28 19.09
N GLU A 85 -5.85 5.34 19.83
CA GLU A 85 -6.29 6.63 19.30
C GLU A 85 -5.24 7.22 18.37
N GLN A 86 -3.95 7.12 18.73
CA GLN A 86 -2.85 7.58 17.89
C GLN A 86 -2.71 6.73 16.62
N VAL A 87 -2.89 5.40 16.70
CA VAL A 87 -2.89 4.54 15.51
C VAL A 87 -4.05 4.90 14.58
N GLU A 88 -5.25 5.12 15.12
CA GLU A 88 -6.42 5.53 14.34
C GLU A 88 -6.20 6.90 13.65
N GLU A 89 -5.63 7.87 14.36
CA GLU A 89 -5.27 9.18 13.78
C GLU A 89 -4.22 9.05 12.68
N ASN A 90 -3.17 8.26 12.90
CA ASN A 90 -2.12 8.04 11.90
C ASN A 90 -2.66 7.28 10.69
N LEU A 91 -3.52 6.27 10.88
CA LEU A 91 -4.18 5.56 9.78
C LEU A 91 -5.01 6.51 8.91
N GLU A 92 -5.71 7.47 9.52
CA GLU A 92 -6.47 8.49 8.80
C GLU A 92 -5.55 9.41 7.97
N ARG A 93 -4.43 9.86 8.55
CA ARG A 93 -3.41 10.65 7.82
C ARG A 93 -2.86 9.87 6.62
N TRP A 94 -2.56 8.59 6.81
CA TRP A 94 -2.12 7.69 5.74
C TRP A 94 -3.16 7.51 4.65
N ARG A 95 -4.42 7.25 5.03
CA ARG A 95 -5.53 7.14 4.08
C ARG A 95 -5.64 8.41 3.23
N PHE A 96 -5.64 9.58 3.87
CA PHE A 96 -5.73 10.85 3.16
C PHE A 96 -4.54 11.07 2.19
N ALA A 97 -3.31 10.80 2.64
CA ALA A 97 -2.10 10.96 1.81
C ALA A 97 -2.09 10.04 0.58
N LEU A 98 -2.59 8.81 0.72
CA LEU A 98 -2.67 7.82 -0.36
C LEU A 98 -3.85 8.09 -1.31
N GLU A 99 -5.06 8.31 -0.76
CA GLU A 99 -6.29 8.46 -1.54
C GLU A 99 -6.31 9.75 -2.38
N ARG A 100 -5.77 10.86 -1.86
CA ARG A 100 -5.66 12.12 -2.63
C ARG A 100 -4.74 11.99 -3.86
N ARG A 101 -3.96 10.90 -3.94
CA ARG A 101 -3.00 10.61 -5.03
C ARG A 101 -3.40 9.36 -5.82
N GLY A 102 -4.63 8.88 -5.66
CA GLY A 102 -5.24 7.83 -6.48
C GLY A 102 -4.98 6.39 -6.01
N MET A 103 -4.36 6.19 -4.84
CA MET A 103 -4.31 4.87 -4.20
C MET A 103 -5.55 4.62 -3.35
N LYS A 104 -5.83 3.36 -3.01
CA LYS A 104 -6.99 3.01 -2.18
C LYS A 104 -6.56 2.09 -1.05
N VAL A 105 -6.91 2.46 0.18
CA VAL A 105 -6.66 1.61 1.35
C VAL A 105 -7.72 0.50 1.41
N SER A 106 -7.27 -0.75 1.56
CA SER A 106 -8.16 -1.90 1.64
C SER A 106 -8.68 -2.09 3.06
N ARG A 107 -9.87 -1.54 3.35
CA ARG A 107 -10.51 -1.65 4.67
C ARG A 107 -10.70 -3.10 5.15
N SER A 108 -10.91 -4.04 4.23
CA SER A 108 -11.10 -5.46 4.54
C SER A 108 -9.79 -6.21 4.84
N LYS A 109 -8.63 -5.60 4.55
CA LYS A 109 -7.31 -6.16 4.82
C LYS A 109 -6.56 -5.42 5.93
N THR A 110 -7.02 -4.23 6.31
CA THR A 110 -6.43 -3.45 7.39
C THR A 110 -6.86 -4.03 8.74
N GLU A 111 -5.89 -4.46 9.53
CA GLU A 111 -6.11 -5.09 10.83
C GLU A 111 -5.38 -4.33 11.95
N TYR A 112 -5.88 -4.44 13.18
CA TYR A 112 -5.23 -3.91 14.38
C TYR A 112 -4.57 -5.04 15.17
N MET A 113 -3.35 -4.79 15.67
CA MET A 113 -2.65 -5.69 16.57
C MET A 113 -2.20 -4.93 17.81
N CYS A 114 -2.58 -5.41 18.99
CA CYS A 114 -2.09 -4.88 20.26
C CYS A 114 -1.00 -5.82 20.79
N VAL A 115 0.22 -5.32 20.95
CA VAL A 115 1.32 -6.04 21.58
C VAL A 115 1.43 -5.55 23.01
N ASN A 116 0.85 -6.31 23.93
CA ASN A 116 1.08 -6.11 25.36
C ASN A 116 2.13 -7.14 25.80
N GLU A 117 3.29 -6.70 26.29
CA GLU A 117 4.11 -7.56 27.15
C GLU A 117 3.31 -7.81 28.43
N ARG A 118 2.54 -8.90 28.48
CA ARG A 118 1.89 -9.30 29.72
C ARG A 118 2.87 -10.10 30.58
N GLU A 119 3.40 -9.46 31.61
CA GLU A 119 3.24 -10.03 32.94
C GLU A 119 1.88 -9.58 33.49
N GLY A 120 0.91 -10.50 33.53
CA GLY A 120 -0.25 -10.42 34.44
C GLY A 120 -1.43 -9.49 34.09
N SER A 121 -2.53 -10.11 33.65
CA SER A 121 -3.93 -9.67 33.85
C SER A 121 -4.53 -8.53 32.99
N GLY A 122 -5.83 -8.64 32.71
CA GLY A 122 -6.71 -7.47 32.47
C GLY A 122 -7.08 -7.13 31.03
N THR A 123 -8.19 -7.72 30.56
CA THR A 123 -9.24 -7.15 29.68
C THR A 123 -8.87 -6.43 28.37
N SER A 124 -9.12 -7.08 27.24
CA SER A 124 -9.13 -6.49 25.89
C SER A 124 -10.57 -6.12 25.47
N VAL A 125 -10.84 -4.83 25.22
CA VAL A 125 -12.13 -4.35 24.69
C VAL A 125 -11.99 -4.07 23.19
N VAL A 126 -12.86 -4.71 22.39
CA VAL A 126 -12.96 -4.60 20.93
C VAL A 126 -14.33 -4.05 20.57
N ALA A 127 -14.36 -3.02 19.72
CA ALA A 127 -15.49 -2.68 18.85
C ALA A 127 -14.88 -2.23 17.51
N GLY A 128 -15.36 -2.65 16.33
CA GLY A 128 -16.64 -3.29 16.00
C GLY A 128 -16.52 -4.64 15.28
N GLU A 129 -17.53 -5.47 15.55
CA GLU A 129 -17.85 -6.81 15.06
C GLU A 129 -16.79 -7.94 15.13
N LYS A 130 -17.26 -9.07 15.66
CA LYS A 130 -16.48 -10.20 16.19
C LYS A 130 -15.59 -10.88 15.15
N SER A 131 -14.47 -11.42 15.67
CA SER A 131 -13.73 -12.65 15.28
C SER A 131 -12.44 -12.37 14.51
N LYS A 132 -11.27 -12.97 14.80
CA LYS A 132 -10.87 -14.10 15.65
C LYS A 132 -9.46 -13.80 16.15
N ALA A 133 -9.21 -13.95 17.45
CA ALA A 133 -7.85 -14.06 17.95
C ALA A 133 -7.28 -15.40 17.49
N VAL A 134 -6.38 -15.39 16.50
CA VAL A 134 -5.56 -16.55 16.19
C VAL A 134 -4.41 -16.52 17.18
N GLY A 135 -4.53 -17.38 18.20
CA GLY A 135 -3.48 -17.61 19.18
C GLY A 135 -2.21 -18.08 18.50
N ALA A 136 -1.10 -17.54 18.98
CA ALA A 136 0.23 -18.07 18.69
C ALA A 136 0.28 -19.56 19.05
N LEU A 137 0.79 -20.35 18.12
CA LEU A 137 1.63 -21.52 18.36
C LEU A 137 2.93 -21.30 17.60
#